data_AF-A0A7L2RAN6-F1
#
_entry.id   AF-A0A7L2RAN6-F1
#
_cell.length_a   1.000
_cell.length_b   1.000
_cell.length_c   1.000
_cell.angle_alpha   90.00
_cell.angle_beta   90.00
_cell.angle_gamma   90.00
#
_symmetry.space_group_name_H-M   'P 1'
#
loop_
_entity.id
_entity.type
_entity.pdbx_description
1 polymer ?
#
loop_
_entity_poly.entity_id
_entity_poly.type
_entity_poly.pdbx_seq_one_letter_code
_entity_poly.pdbx_strand_id
1 'polypeptide(L)'
;FLLTAVALLSSYSIHLLLKSSGIVGIRAYEQLGYRAFGTPGKLAAAIAITLQNIGAMSSYLYIVKSEVPLVIQTFLNLEEKTTDWYMNGNYLVILVSVTIILPLALMKQLGYLGYASGFSLSCMVFFLISVIYKKFQIPCPLPEQEGNITGILNVTTVSTSDYQNGYTVLQAPEQDTCTPSFFTLNSQTAYTIPIMAFAFVCHPEVLPIYTELKDPSKKKMQCISNISIMVMYLMYFLAALFGYLTFYGRVESELLHTYNKVDPFDVLILCVRVAVLTAVTLTVPIVLFPV
;
A
#
# COMPACT_ATOMS: atom_id res chain seq x y z
N PHE A 1 6.89 5.11 -15.54
CA PHE A 1 5.96 5.60 -16.58
C PHE A 1 4.50 5.61 -16.11
N LEU A 2 3.92 4.48 -15.67
CA LEU A 2 2.50 4.47 -15.25
C LEU A 2 2.22 5.42 -14.07
N LEU A 3 3.05 5.36 -13.02
CA LEU A 3 2.92 6.22 -11.84
C LEU A 3 2.95 7.71 -12.21
N THR A 4 3.91 8.13 -13.05
CA THR A 4 4.01 9.51 -13.55
C THR A 4 2.79 9.92 -14.39
N ALA A 5 2.31 9.04 -15.27
CA ALA A 5 1.18 9.34 -16.14
C ALA A 5 -0.12 9.52 -15.33
N VAL A 6 -0.38 8.63 -14.36
CA VAL A 6 -1.56 8.70 -13.50
C VAL A 6 -1.48 9.91 -12.56
N ALA A 7 -0.31 10.25 -12.01
CA ALA A 7 -0.14 11.45 -11.19
C ALA A 7 -0.45 12.74 -11.96
N LEU A 8 0.03 12.86 -13.21
CA LEU A 8 -0.27 14.00 -14.08
C LEU A 8 -1.75 14.06 -14.44
N LEU A 9 -2.36 12.91 -14.77
CA LEU A 9 -3.79 12.81 -15.05
C LEU A 9 -4.64 13.22 -13.83
N SER A 10 -4.23 12.80 -12.63
CA SER A 10 -4.92 13.15 -11.38
C SER A 10 -4.84 14.65 -11.10
N SER A 11 -3.65 15.26 -11.24
CA SER A 11 -3.46 16.72 -11.06
C SER A 11 -4.30 17.53 -12.07
N TYR A 12 -4.29 17.12 -13.34
CA TYR A 12 -5.11 17.75 -14.38
C TYR A 12 -6.61 17.62 -14.10
N SER A 13 -7.04 16.44 -13.61
CA SER A 13 -8.44 16.18 -13.25
C SER A 13 -8.90 17.08 -12.11
N ILE A 14 -8.06 17.33 -11.09
CA ILE A 14 -8.39 18.26 -10.01
C ILE A 14 -8.47 19.71 -10.53
N HIS A 15 -7.57 20.10 -11.42
CA HIS A 15 -7.64 21.42 -12.05
C HIS A 15 -8.95 21.62 -12.84
N LEU A 16 -9.37 20.60 -13.59
CA LEU A 16 -10.66 20.60 -14.28
C LEU A 16 -11.83 20.71 -13.28
N LEU A 17 -11.78 19.94 -12.19
CA LEU A 17 -12.80 19.91 -11.14
C LEU A 17 -12.96 21.28 -10.45
N LEU A 18 -11.85 21.92 -10.09
CA LEU A 18 -11.87 23.24 -9.45
C LEU A 18 -12.33 24.33 -10.42
N LYS A 19 -12.01 24.21 -11.71
CA LYS A 19 -12.50 25.12 -12.75
C LYS A 19 -14.01 24.98 -12.95
N SER A 20 -14.54 23.76 -13.01
CA SER A 20 -15.98 23.51 -13.20
C SER A 20 -16.80 23.86 -11.96
N SER A 21 -16.39 23.42 -10.77
CA SER A 21 -17.01 23.83 -9.49
C SER A 21 -17.05 25.35 -9.35
N GLY A 22 -15.96 26.01 -9.77
CA GLY A 22 -15.84 27.46 -9.72
C GLY A 22 -16.74 28.24 -10.70
N ILE A 23 -17.27 27.62 -11.75
CA ILE A 23 -18.24 28.23 -12.68
C ILE A 23 -19.66 27.99 -12.17
N VAL A 24 -19.90 26.80 -11.62
CA VAL A 24 -21.23 26.35 -11.20
C VAL A 24 -21.60 26.85 -9.80
N GLY A 25 -20.60 27.20 -8.97
CA GLY A 25 -20.81 27.62 -7.58
C GLY A 25 -21.16 26.48 -6.62
N ILE A 26 -21.21 25.25 -7.12
CA ILE A 26 -21.53 24.05 -6.36
C ILE A 26 -20.25 23.46 -5.77
N ARG A 27 -20.30 23.11 -4.48
CA ARG A 27 -19.17 22.61 -3.70
C ARG A 27 -19.33 21.16 -3.24
N ALA A 28 -20.31 20.43 -3.81
CA ALA A 28 -20.50 19.00 -3.60
C ALA A 28 -20.32 18.25 -4.93
N TYR A 29 -19.57 17.14 -4.89
CA TYR A 29 -19.21 16.37 -6.09
C TYR A 29 -20.46 15.79 -6.80
N GLU A 30 -21.41 15.25 -6.04
CA GLU A 30 -22.66 14.71 -6.59
C GLU A 30 -23.54 15.77 -7.25
N GLN A 31 -23.61 16.96 -6.66
CA GLN A 31 -24.38 18.07 -7.19
C GLN A 31 -23.76 18.62 -8.48
N LEU A 32 -22.43 18.57 -8.59
CA LEU A 32 -21.73 18.90 -9.84
C LEU A 32 -22.11 17.90 -10.95
N GLY A 33 -22.17 16.61 -10.63
CA GLY A 33 -22.67 15.57 -11.53
C GLY A 33 -24.13 15.79 -11.94
N TYR A 34 -24.98 16.19 -10.99
CA TYR A 34 -26.38 16.55 -11.26
C TYR A 34 -26.50 17.72 -12.24
N ARG A 35 -25.65 18.74 -12.09
CA ARG A 35 -25.72 19.91 -12.98
C ARG A 35 -25.18 19.62 -14.38
N ALA A 36 -24.20 18.73 -14.50
CA ALA A 36 -23.57 18.39 -15.78
C ALA A 36 -24.42 17.45 -16.64
N PHE A 37 -24.98 16.39 -16.04
CA PHE A 37 -25.71 15.34 -16.79
C PHE A 37 -27.11 15.06 -16.24
N GLY A 38 -27.62 15.85 -15.29
CA GLY A 38 -28.91 15.60 -14.64
C GLY A 38 -28.85 14.45 -13.63
N THR A 39 -30.00 13.84 -13.36
CA THR A 39 -30.15 12.67 -12.48
C THR A 39 -29.17 11.52 -12.76
N PRO A 40 -28.88 11.11 -14.02
CA PRO A 40 -27.92 10.03 -14.25
C PRO A 40 -26.49 10.42 -13.85
N GLY A 41 -26.10 11.68 -14.01
CA GLY A 41 -24.78 12.17 -13.56
C GLY A 41 -24.63 12.17 -12.04
N LYS A 42 -25.69 12.55 -11.33
CA LYS A 42 -25.73 12.47 -9.86
C LYS A 42 -25.55 11.03 -9.39
N LEU A 43 -26.32 10.11 -9.98
CA LEU A 43 -26.29 8.69 -9.62
C LEU A 43 -24.92 8.07 -9.95
N ALA A 44 -24.36 8.35 -11.12
CA ALA A 44 -23.05 7.85 -11.51
C ALA A 44 -21.94 8.31 -10.56
N ALA A 45 -21.95 9.59 -10.17
CA ALA A 45 -21.01 10.13 -9.20
C ALA A 45 -21.17 9.47 -7.81
N ALA A 46 -22.41 9.34 -7.32
CA ALA A 46 -22.69 8.70 -6.03
C ALA A 46 -22.27 7.22 -6.02
N ILE A 47 -22.55 6.46 -7.09
CA ILE A 47 -22.12 5.06 -7.23
C ILE A 47 -20.59 4.97 -7.24
N ALA A 48 -19.91 5.85 -7.98
CA ALA A 48 -18.44 5.85 -8.05
C ALA A 48 -17.79 6.13 -6.68
N ILE A 49 -18.29 7.12 -5.94
CA ILE A 49 -17.82 7.44 -4.59
C ILE A 49 -18.09 6.26 -3.64
N THR A 50 -19.27 5.66 -3.73
CA THR A 50 -19.63 4.52 -2.88
C THR A 50 -18.73 3.31 -3.15
N LEU A 51 -18.46 2.99 -4.43
CA LEU A 51 -17.54 1.92 -4.81
C LEU A 51 -16.10 2.22 -4.36
N GLN A 52 -15.66 3.47 -4.45
CA GLN A 52 -14.35 3.91 -3.96
C GLN A 52 -14.22 3.69 -2.45
N ASN A 53 -15.23 4.08 -1.67
CA ASN A 53 -15.23 3.92 -0.21
C ASN A 53 -15.29 2.44 0.20
N ILE A 54 -16.14 1.62 -0.45
CA ILE A 54 -16.17 0.17 -0.22
C ILE A 54 -14.81 -0.47 -0.52
N GLY A 55 -14.20 -0.09 -1.65
CA GLY A 55 -12.87 -0.55 -2.04
C GLY A 55 -11.83 -0.22 -0.96
N ALA A 56 -11.79 1.03 -0.50
CA ALA A 56 -10.83 1.47 0.53
C ALA A 56 -10.99 0.69 1.83
N MET A 57 -12.24 0.54 2.29
CA MET A 57 -12.54 -0.21 3.52
C MET A 57 -12.14 -1.68 3.39
N SER A 58 -12.42 -2.31 2.24
CA SER A 58 -12.04 -3.71 1.99
C SER A 58 -10.52 -3.91 1.99
N SER A 59 -9.76 -3.00 1.39
CA SER A 59 -8.30 -3.04 1.38
C SER A 59 -7.71 -2.89 2.78
N TYR A 60 -8.25 -1.96 3.58
CA TYR A 60 -7.79 -1.76 4.96
C TYR A 60 -8.03 -2.99 5.84
N LEU A 61 -9.21 -3.61 5.74
CA LEU A 61 -9.51 -4.85 6.47
C LEU A 61 -8.63 -6.02 6.00
N TYR A 62 -8.32 -6.10 4.70
CA TYR A 62 -7.42 -7.10 4.17
C TYR A 62 -5.99 -6.94 4.73
N ILE A 63 -5.45 -5.72 4.76
CA ILE A 63 -4.13 -5.42 5.36
C ILE A 63 -4.10 -5.84 6.84
N VAL A 64 -5.15 -5.53 7.61
CA VAL A 64 -5.26 -5.96 9.01
C VAL A 64 -5.26 -7.49 9.10
N LYS A 65 -6.01 -8.18 8.25
CA LYS A 65 -6.08 -9.64 8.21
C LYS A 65 -4.72 -10.29 7.89
N SER A 66 -3.94 -9.74 6.97
CA SER A 66 -2.65 -10.32 6.55
C SER A 66 -1.52 -9.99 7.50
N GLU A 67 -1.49 -8.77 8.06
CA GLU A 67 -0.33 -8.29 8.83
C GLU A 67 -0.42 -8.55 10.34
N VAL A 68 -1.63 -8.54 10.94
CA VAL A 68 -1.79 -8.78 12.39
C VAL A 68 -1.24 -10.14 12.85
N PRO A 69 -1.50 -11.27 12.16
CA PRO A 69 -0.95 -12.57 12.58
C PRO A 69 0.58 -12.58 12.60
N LEU A 70 1.21 -11.94 11.60
CA LEU A 70 2.67 -11.86 11.48
C LEU A 70 3.27 -10.99 12.59
N VAL A 71 2.60 -9.91 12.98
CA VAL A 71 2.99 -9.10 14.14
C VAL A 71 2.90 -9.91 15.43
N ILE A 72 1.83 -10.68 15.63
CA ILE A 72 1.67 -11.54 16.82
C ILE A 72 2.74 -12.65 16.85
N GLN A 73 3.02 -13.27 15.70
CA GLN A 73 4.04 -14.31 15.59
C GLN A 73 5.43 -13.82 16.01
N THR A 74 5.80 -12.63 15.55
CA THR A 74 7.09 -12.01 15.84
C THR A 74 7.19 -11.52 17.29
N PHE A 75 6.10 -11.00 17.87
CA PHE A 75 6.06 -10.64 19.30
C PHE A 75 6.15 -11.86 20.23
N LEU A 76 5.55 -12.99 19.85
CA LEU A 76 5.59 -14.23 20.65
C LEU A 76 6.85 -15.07 20.40
N ASN A 77 7.72 -14.63 19.48
CA ASN A 77 8.94 -15.32 19.07
C ASN A 77 8.70 -16.81 18.72
N LEU A 78 7.56 -17.09 18.07
CA LEU A 78 7.13 -18.45 17.72
C LEU A 78 7.68 -18.83 16.35
N GLU A 79 8.57 -19.82 16.33
CA GLU A 79 9.23 -20.33 15.12
C GLU A 79 8.27 -21.21 14.28
N GLU A 80 7.27 -21.84 14.90
CA GLU A 80 6.29 -22.68 14.21
C GLU A 80 4.92 -22.01 14.04
N LYS A 81 4.30 -22.23 12.87
CA LYS A 81 2.90 -21.88 12.61
C LYS A 81 2.00 -22.83 13.41
N THR A 82 1.64 -22.45 14.62
CA THR A 82 0.62 -23.19 15.39
C THR A 82 -0.77 -22.95 14.80
N THR A 83 -1.65 -23.95 14.84
CA THR A 83 -3.04 -23.86 14.38
C THR A 83 -3.94 -23.13 15.38
N ASP A 84 -3.37 -22.24 16.17
CA ASP A 84 -4.08 -21.54 17.22
C ASP A 84 -4.95 -20.42 16.66
N TRP A 85 -6.05 -20.13 17.38
CA TRP A 85 -7.02 -19.11 16.97
C TRP A 85 -6.40 -17.72 16.78
N TYR A 86 -5.34 -17.39 17.52
CA TYR A 86 -4.64 -16.10 17.48
C TYR A 86 -3.65 -15.98 16.31
N MET A 87 -3.40 -17.04 15.55
CA MET A 87 -2.63 -16.98 14.28
C MET A 87 -3.55 -16.94 13.06
N ASN A 88 -4.85 -17.20 13.25
CA ASN A 88 -5.81 -17.22 12.16
C ASN A 88 -6.34 -15.81 11.87
N GLY A 89 -5.85 -15.23 10.77
CA GLY A 89 -6.21 -13.87 10.34
C GLY A 89 -7.72 -13.62 10.18
N ASN A 90 -8.54 -14.65 9.93
CA ASN A 90 -9.99 -14.49 9.84
C ASN A 90 -10.65 -14.18 11.19
N TYR A 91 -10.17 -14.78 12.28
CA TYR A 91 -10.69 -14.49 13.62
C TYR A 91 -10.14 -13.15 14.13
N LEU A 92 -8.86 -12.89 13.88
CA LEU A 92 -8.21 -11.64 14.29
C LEU A 92 -8.81 -10.41 13.63
N VAL A 93 -9.12 -10.46 12.33
CA VAL A 93 -9.75 -9.32 11.66
C VAL A 93 -11.13 -9.01 12.25
N ILE A 94 -11.91 -10.03 12.61
CA ILE A 94 -13.21 -9.84 13.28
C ILE A 94 -13.00 -9.20 14.66
N LEU A 95 -12.06 -9.73 15.44
CA LEU A 95 -11.74 -9.20 16.76
C LEU A 95 -11.32 -7.72 16.69
N VAL A 96 -10.31 -7.39 15.88
CA VAL A 96 -9.81 -6.01 15.69
C VAL A 96 -10.92 -5.08 15.18
N SER A 97 -11.78 -5.57 14.28
CA SER A 97 -12.89 -4.78 13.76
C SER A 97 -13.90 -4.41 14.85
N VAL A 98 -14.27 -5.36 15.71
CA VAL A 98 -15.24 -5.14 16.79
C VAL A 98 -14.64 -4.33 17.94
N THR A 99 -13.38 -4.59 18.30
CA THR A 99 -12.78 -3.98 19.50
C THR A 99 -12.10 -2.65 19.24
N ILE A 100 -11.59 -2.39 18.03
CA ILE A 100 -10.87 -1.16 17.70
C ILE A 100 -11.64 -0.34 16.67
N ILE A 101 -11.92 -0.90 15.49
CA ILE A 101 -12.48 -0.13 14.38
C ILE A 101 -13.87 0.40 14.69
N LEU A 102 -14.77 -0.46 15.19
CA LEU A 102 -16.15 -0.12 15.51
C LEU A 102 -16.27 1.00 16.57
N PRO A 103 -15.62 0.93 17.74
CA PRO A 103 -15.70 2.02 18.71
C PRO A 103 -15.09 3.32 18.20
N LEU A 104 -14.01 3.24 17.41
CA LEU A 104 -13.39 4.42 16.81
C LEU A 104 -14.29 5.09 15.76
N ALA A 105 -15.04 4.30 14.98
CA ALA A 105 -16.05 4.78 14.04
C ALA A 105 -17.30 5.35 14.73
N LEU A 106 -17.58 4.99 15.98
CA LEU A 106 -18.71 5.50 16.75
C LEU A 106 -18.39 6.79 17.53
N MET A 107 -17.13 7.26 17.50
CA MET A 107 -16.76 8.49 18.21
C MET A 107 -17.35 9.73 17.53
N LYS A 108 -18.12 10.52 18.30
CA LYS A 108 -18.88 11.69 17.81
C LYS A 108 -18.06 12.98 17.63
N GLN A 109 -16.82 13.05 18.13
CA GLN A 109 -16.01 14.27 18.13
C GLN A 109 -14.96 14.26 17.02
N LEU A 110 -15.31 14.86 15.87
CA LEU A 110 -14.49 14.97 14.66
C LEU A 110 -13.24 15.87 14.82
N GLY A 111 -13.15 16.67 15.90
CA GLY A 111 -12.02 17.58 16.13
C GLY A 111 -10.67 16.89 16.38
N TYR A 112 -10.68 15.65 16.92
CA TYR A 112 -9.45 14.88 17.12
C TYR A 112 -8.92 14.21 15.85
N LEU A 113 -9.71 14.22 14.77
CA LEU A 113 -9.41 13.50 13.53
C LEU A 113 -8.21 14.10 12.78
N GLY A 114 -8.03 15.43 12.86
CA GLY A 114 -6.87 16.11 12.28
C GLY A 114 -5.53 15.65 12.88
N TYR A 115 -5.50 15.37 14.19
CA TYR A 115 -4.30 14.83 14.85
C TYR A 115 -4.04 13.37 14.43
N ALA A 116 -5.10 12.56 14.30
CA ALA A 116 -4.99 11.18 13.83
C ALA A 116 -4.44 11.09 12.40
N SER A 117 -4.88 11.98 11.49
CA SER A 117 -4.34 12.06 10.13
C SER A 117 -2.85 12.45 10.11
N GLY A 118 -2.45 13.41 10.95
CA GLY A 118 -1.04 13.80 11.08
C GLY A 118 -0.16 12.66 11.60
N PHE A 119 -0.64 11.91 12.58
CA PHE A 119 0.05 10.72 13.08
C PHE A 119 0.17 9.63 12.00
N SER A 120 -0.92 9.34 11.27
CA SER A 120 -0.91 8.38 10.14
C SER A 120 0.12 8.77 9.07
N LEU A 121 0.20 10.04 8.70
CA LEU A 121 1.21 10.55 7.76
C LEU A 121 2.63 10.33 8.27
N SER A 122 2.89 10.58 9.57
CA SER A 122 4.19 10.33 10.19
C SER A 122 4.57 8.84 10.13
N CYS A 123 3.63 7.92 10.37
CA CYS A 123 3.86 6.48 10.22
C CYS A 123 4.22 6.09 8.78
N MET A 124 3.58 6.70 7.78
CA MET A 124 3.89 6.44 6.37
C MET A 124 5.27 6.96 5.96
N VAL A 125 5.71 8.10 6.51
CA VAL A 125 7.07 8.61 6.31
C VAL A 125 8.09 7.68 6.98
N PHE A 126 7.79 7.16 8.18
CA PHE A 126 8.64 6.18 8.85
C PHE A 126 8.79 4.87 8.05
N PHE A 127 7.69 4.36 7.46
CA PHE A 127 7.73 3.23 6.53
C PHE A 127 8.69 3.51 5.36
N LEU A 128 8.57 4.69 4.73
CA LEU A 128 9.42 5.05 3.59
C LEU A 128 10.90 5.08 3.97
N ILE A 129 11.25 5.73 5.09
CA ILE A 129 12.64 5.80 5.58
C ILE A 129 13.18 4.39 5.83
N SER A 130 12.35 3.51 6.42
CA SER A 130 12.73 2.14 6.73
C SER A 130 13.00 1.30 5.47
N VAL A 131 12.18 1.44 4.42
CA VAL A 131 12.40 0.78 3.13
C VAL A 131 13.71 1.25 2.49
N ILE A 132 13.99 2.55 2.53
CA ILE A 132 15.26 3.11 2.02
C ILE A 132 16.43 2.53 2.81
N TYR A 133 16.35 2.53 4.14
CA TYR A 133 17.39 2.00 5.01
C TYR A 133 17.66 0.52 4.75
N LYS A 134 16.61 -0.30 4.62
CA LYS A 134 16.72 -1.74 4.39
C LYS A 134 17.36 -2.08 3.05
N LYS A 135 17.15 -1.28 2.00
CA LYS A 135 17.87 -1.46 0.74
C LYS A 135 19.39 -1.42 0.89
N PHE A 136 19.91 -0.62 1.81
CA PHE A 136 21.37 -0.52 2.06
C PHE A 136 21.88 -1.60 3.02
N GLN A 137 21.00 -2.17 3.84
CA GLN A 137 21.33 -3.21 4.82
C GLN A 137 21.31 -4.61 4.21
N ILE A 138 20.38 -4.91 3.30
CA ILE A 138 20.20 -6.23 2.72
C ILE A 138 21.12 -6.36 1.50
N PRO A 139 22.24 -7.10 1.59
CA PRO A 139 23.05 -7.39 0.41
C PRO A 139 22.30 -8.36 -0.50
N CYS A 140 22.45 -8.18 -1.80
CA CYS A 140 22.03 -9.18 -2.77
C CYS A 140 23.25 -10.04 -3.14
N PRO A 141 23.12 -11.37 -3.31
CA PRO A 141 21.89 -12.18 -3.42
C PRO A 141 21.25 -12.55 -2.07
N LEU A 142 19.92 -12.68 -2.07
CA LEU A 142 19.14 -13.14 -0.91
C LEU A 142 19.40 -14.63 -0.67
N PRO A 143 19.54 -15.09 0.59
CA PRO A 143 19.66 -16.52 0.87
C PRO A 143 18.41 -17.25 0.36
N GLU A 144 18.61 -18.32 -0.41
CA GLU A 144 17.49 -19.18 -0.81
C GLU A 144 16.94 -19.89 0.43
N GLN A 145 15.62 -19.80 0.65
CA GLN A 145 14.96 -20.69 1.58
C GLN A 145 15.03 -22.10 0.99
N GLU A 146 16.01 -22.89 1.46
CA GLU A 146 15.99 -24.35 1.29
C GLU A 146 14.65 -24.86 1.82
N GLY A 147 13.81 -25.35 0.91
CA GLY A 147 12.68 -26.16 1.27
C GLY A 147 13.19 -27.40 2.00
N ASN A 148 12.84 -27.53 3.27
CA ASN A 148 13.02 -28.76 4.05
C ASN A 148 12.53 -29.98 3.25
N ILE A 149 13.45 -30.73 2.67
CA ILE A 149 13.30 -32.18 2.48
C ILE A 149 14.32 -32.84 3.39
N THR A 150 13.96 -32.94 4.67
CA THR A 150 14.55 -33.90 5.60
C THR A 150 14.13 -35.30 5.15
N GLY A 151 14.83 -35.85 4.17
CA GLY A 151 14.82 -37.27 3.85
C GLY A 151 16.19 -37.84 4.19
N ILE A 152 16.33 -38.43 5.37
CA ILE A 152 17.45 -39.35 5.62
C ILE A 152 17.31 -40.49 4.62
N LEU A 153 18.12 -40.49 3.56
CA LEU A 153 18.36 -41.67 2.76
C LEU A 153 19.83 -41.66 2.32
N ASN A 154 20.62 -42.48 3.00
CA ASN A 154 21.91 -42.97 2.49
C ASN A 154 21.66 -43.71 1.17
N VAL A 155 21.66 -43.04 0.02
CA VAL A 155 21.79 -43.70 -1.28
C VAL A 155 22.50 -42.78 -2.27
N THR A 156 23.70 -43.19 -2.64
CA THR A 156 24.36 -42.85 -3.91
C THR A 156 23.46 -43.22 -5.10
N THR A 157 22.95 -42.24 -5.83
CA THR A 157 22.48 -42.38 -7.23
C THR A 157 22.74 -41.05 -7.93
N VAL A 158 23.88 -40.91 -8.62
CA VAL A 158 23.98 -41.04 -10.09
C VAL A 158 22.94 -40.17 -10.81
N SER A 159 23.40 -39.05 -11.37
CA SER A 159 22.81 -38.45 -12.56
C SER A 159 23.95 -38.21 -13.54
N THR A 160 23.98 -39.12 -14.52
CA THR A 160 24.66 -39.12 -15.82
C THR A 160 25.72 -38.04 -16.08
N SER A 161 26.94 -38.56 -16.24
CA SER A 161 28.12 -38.03 -16.89
C SER A 161 27.90 -37.14 -18.11
N ASP A 162 28.56 -35.98 -18.11
CA ASP A 162 29.44 -35.60 -19.22
C ASP A 162 30.82 -35.24 -18.65
N TYR A 163 31.83 -36.01 -19.08
CA TYR A 163 33.22 -35.85 -18.70
C TYR A 163 33.87 -34.77 -19.57
N GLN A 164 34.23 -33.63 -18.98
CA GLN A 164 35.40 -32.87 -19.45
C GLN A 164 36.01 -31.98 -18.35
N ASN A 165 37.24 -32.33 -17.96
CA ASN A 165 38.28 -31.50 -17.33
C ASN A 165 37.99 -30.84 -15.96
N GLY A 166 38.07 -31.65 -14.89
CA GLY A 166 39.12 -31.50 -13.87
C GLY A 166 39.16 -30.25 -12.97
N TYR A 167 38.16 -29.39 -12.99
CA TYR A 167 37.98 -28.32 -12.02
C TYR A 167 36.52 -28.29 -11.60
N THR A 168 36.24 -28.46 -10.30
CA THR A 168 34.95 -28.07 -9.75
C THR A 168 34.88 -26.56 -9.80
N VAL A 169 34.28 -26.02 -10.86
CA VAL A 169 33.81 -24.65 -10.86
C VAL A 169 32.73 -24.61 -9.78
N LEU A 170 33.03 -23.98 -8.64
CA LEU A 170 32.01 -23.47 -7.74
C LEU A 170 31.13 -22.58 -8.62
N GLN A 171 29.98 -23.09 -9.03
CA GLN A 171 29.04 -22.32 -9.83
C GLN A 171 28.61 -21.15 -8.97
N ALA A 172 29.10 -19.96 -9.31
CA ALA A 172 28.75 -18.72 -8.65
C ALA A 172 27.22 -18.58 -8.61
N PRO A 173 26.64 -18.01 -7.54
CA PRO A 173 25.20 -17.76 -7.50
C PRO A 173 24.82 -16.97 -8.75
N GLU A 174 23.75 -17.40 -9.42
CA GLU A 174 23.28 -16.83 -10.70
C GLU A 174 23.33 -15.29 -10.68
N GLN A 175 24.28 -14.72 -11.41
CA GLN A 175 24.55 -13.29 -11.52
C GLN A 175 23.38 -12.49 -12.11
N ASP A 176 22.37 -13.17 -12.65
CA ASP A 176 21.17 -12.58 -13.24
C ASP A 176 20.11 -12.18 -12.19
N THR A 177 20.19 -12.67 -10.95
CA THR A 177 19.16 -12.46 -9.91
C THR A 177 19.09 -11.02 -9.37
N CYS A 178 20.16 -10.24 -9.52
CA CYS A 178 20.30 -8.89 -8.95
C CYS A 178 20.32 -7.80 -10.04
N THR A 179 19.80 -8.11 -11.23
CA THR A 179 19.77 -7.19 -12.37
C THR A 179 18.40 -6.50 -12.46
N PRO A 180 18.36 -5.15 -12.57
CA PRO A 180 17.10 -4.44 -12.68
C PRO A 180 16.50 -4.64 -14.08
N SER A 181 15.26 -5.11 -14.13
CA SER A 181 14.48 -5.14 -15.36
C SER A 181 13.75 -3.81 -15.55
N PHE A 182 14.23 -2.97 -16.46
CA PHE A 182 13.70 -1.60 -16.63
C PHE A 182 12.36 -1.54 -17.38
N PHE A 183 12.08 -2.50 -18.26
CA PHE A 183 10.88 -2.46 -19.09
C PHE A 183 10.34 -3.87 -19.36
N THR A 184 9.24 -4.22 -18.68
CA THR A 184 8.48 -5.44 -18.90
C THR A 184 7.01 -5.08 -19.09
N LEU A 185 6.47 -5.34 -20.28
CA LEU A 185 5.05 -5.20 -20.57
C LEU A 185 4.43 -6.60 -20.59
N ASN A 186 3.65 -6.91 -19.57
CA ASN A 186 2.92 -8.18 -19.44
C ASN A 186 1.43 -7.88 -19.20
N SER A 187 0.58 -8.90 -19.36
CA SER A 187 -0.81 -8.92 -18.89
C SER A 187 -0.95 -8.45 -17.43
N GLN A 188 0.05 -8.73 -16.58
CA GLN A 188 0.11 -8.26 -15.19
C GLN A 188 0.15 -6.73 -15.05
N THR A 189 0.75 -6.03 -16.03
CA THR A 189 0.78 -4.56 -16.08
C THR A 189 -0.64 -3.99 -16.19
N ALA A 190 -1.57 -4.69 -16.84
CA ALA A 190 -2.96 -4.25 -16.94
C ALA A 190 -3.69 -4.27 -15.59
N TYR A 191 -3.42 -5.27 -14.73
CA TYR A 191 -3.95 -5.32 -13.37
C TYR A 191 -3.39 -4.24 -12.44
N THR A 192 -2.25 -3.65 -12.81
CA THR A 192 -1.65 -2.54 -12.04
C THR A 192 -2.37 -1.22 -12.29
N ILE A 193 -3.00 -1.03 -13.47
CA ILE A 193 -3.65 0.24 -13.84
C ILE A 193 -4.74 0.65 -12.83
N PRO A 194 -5.69 -0.23 -12.43
CA PRO A 194 -6.71 0.13 -11.44
C PRO A 194 -6.12 0.44 -10.06
N ILE A 195 -5.09 -0.28 -9.63
CA ILE A 195 -4.41 -0.05 -8.34
C ILE A 195 -3.80 1.36 -8.31
N MET A 196 -3.11 1.73 -9.39
CA MET A 196 -2.51 3.06 -9.52
C MET A 196 -3.57 4.15 -9.63
N ALA A 197 -4.64 3.92 -10.38
CA ALA A 197 -5.76 4.86 -10.45
C ALA A 197 -6.34 5.10 -9.07
N PHE A 198 -6.69 4.04 -8.35
CA PHE A 198 -7.23 4.07 -6.99
C PHE A 198 -6.31 4.79 -6.00
N ALA A 199 -5.00 4.56 -6.07
CA ALA A 199 -4.00 5.21 -5.20
C ALA A 199 -3.92 6.74 -5.37
N PHE A 200 -4.35 7.28 -6.52
CA PHE A 200 -4.38 8.72 -6.81
C PHE A 200 -5.80 9.30 -6.84
N VAL A 201 -6.83 8.54 -6.48
CA VAL A 201 -8.19 9.06 -6.30
C VAL A 201 -8.23 9.87 -5.00
N CYS A 202 -8.40 11.18 -5.15
CA CYS A 202 -8.70 12.09 -4.04
C CYS A 202 -9.75 13.15 -4.43
N HIS A 203 -10.22 13.11 -5.67
CA HIS A 203 -11.09 14.11 -6.29
C HIS A 203 -12.41 14.37 -5.54
N PRO A 204 -13.12 13.36 -5.01
CA PRO A 204 -14.35 13.60 -4.26
C PRO A 204 -14.13 14.46 -3.00
N GLU A 205 -12.98 14.28 -2.34
CA GLU A 205 -12.63 14.94 -1.08
C GLU A 205 -12.12 16.38 -1.26
N VAL A 206 -11.68 16.74 -2.47
CA VAL A 206 -11.16 18.09 -2.77
C VAL A 206 -12.22 19.17 -2.50
N LEU A 207 -13.48 18.92 -2.83
CA LEU A 207 -14.53 19.94 -2.71
C LEU A 207 -14.94 20.21 -1.24
N PRO A 208 -15.14 19.21 -0.37
CA PRO A 208 -15.28 19.42 1.07
C PRO A 208 -14.06 20.08 1.72
N ILE A 209 -12.83 19.69 1.34
CA ILE A 209 -11.63 20.37 1.87
C ILE A 209 -11.61 21.84 1.45
N TYR A 210 -12.08 22.14 0.23
CA TYR A 210 -12.17 23.50 -0.25
C TYR A 210 -13.19 24.35 0.53
N THR A 211 -14.29 23.77 1.05
CA THR A 211 -15.28 24.49 1.88
C THR A 211 -14.75 24.86 3.25
N GLU A 212 -13.92 24.00 3.85
CA GLU A 212 -13.34 24.20 5.18
C GLU A 212 -12.07 25.08 5.17
N LEU A 213 -11.52 25.38 4.00
CA LEU A 213 -10.29 26.18 3.89
C LEU A 213 -10.52 27.64 4.31
N LYS A 214 -9.66 28.15 5.21
CA LYS A 214 -9.61 29.55 5.60
C LYS A 214 -9.30 30.45 4.38
N ASP A 215 -10.20 31.38 4.07
CA ASP A 215 -10.16 32.26 2.90
C ASP A 215 -10.03 31.50 1.56
N PRO A 216 -11.10 30.81 1.13
CA PRO A 216 -11.05 29.88 0.01
C PRO A 216 -10.80 30.63 -1.31
N SER A 217 -9.77 30.21 -2.03
CA SER A 217 -9.44 30.72 -3.37
C SER A 217 -9.03 29.57 -4.27
N LYS A 218 -9.48 29.59 -5.53
CA LYS A 218 -9.15 28.57 -6.54
C LYS A 218 -7.64 28.37 -6.70
N LYS A 219 -6.87 29.47 -6.68
CA LYS A 219 -5.40 29.42 -6.79
C LYS A 219 -4.75 28.74 -5.59
N LYS A 220 -5.23 29.04 -4.37
CA LYS A 220 -4.74 28.42 -3.14
C LYS A 220 -5.05 26.91 -3.13
N MET A 221 -6.28 26.53 -3.46
CA MET A 221 -6.70 25.13 -3.48
C MET A 221 -5.92 24.33 -4.53
N GLN A 222 -5.70 24.89 -5.73
CA GLN A 222 -4.88 24.24 -6.76
C GLN A 222 -3.42 24.06 -6.30
N CYS A 223 -2.85 25.08 -5.63
CA CYS A 223 -1.50 24.99 -5.10
C CYS A 223 -1.39 23.88 -4.04
N ILE A 224 -2.30 23.87 -3.07
CA ILE A 224 -2.36 22.82 -2.03
C ILE A 224 -2.49 21.45 -2.67
N SER A 225 -3.42 21.28 -3.61
CA SER A 225 -3.62 20.00 -4.30
C SER A 225 -2.40 19.56 -5.11
N ASN A 226 -1.72 20.48 -5.82
CA ASN A 226 -0.53 20.15 -6.60
C ASN A 226 0.63 19.75 -5.70
N ILE A 227 0.82 20.44 -4.56
CA ILE A 227 1.83 20.09 -3.57
C ILE A 227 1.51 18.71 -2.98
N SER A 228 0.26 18.43 -2.58
CA SER A 228 -0.15 17.13 -2.04
C SER A 228 0.11 15.99 -3.03
N ILE A 229 -0.27 16.16 -4.30
CA ILE A 229 0.02 15.15 -5.34
C ILE A 229 1.52 14.98 -5.55
N MET A 230 2.32 16.05 -5.53
CA MET A 230 3.77 15.98 -5.67
C MET A 230 4.41 15.19 -4.52
N VAL A 231 3.99 15.47 -3.27
CA VAL A 231 4.48 14.76 -2.08
C VAL A 231 4.10 13.28 -2.14
N MET A 232 2.83 12.95 -2.44
CA MET A 232 2.40 11.57 -2.59
C MET A 232 3.15 10.84 -3.72
N TYR A 233 3.33 11.50 -4.87
CA TYR A 233 4.11 10.98 -5.99
C TYR A 233 5.53 10.62 -5.55
N LEU A 234 6.22 11.50 -4.84
CA LEU A 234 7.57 11.26 -4.35
C LEU A 234 7.62 10.09 -3.36
N MET A 235 6.67 10.03 -2.42
CA MET A 235 6.60 8.93 -1.45
C MET A 235 6.38 7.58 -2.15
N TYR A 236 5.42 7.49 -3.07
CA TYR A 236 5.15 6.26 -3.82
C TYR A 236 6.29 5.87 -4.75
N PHE A 237 6.89 6.85 -5.43
CA PHE A 237 8.02 6.60 -6.33
C PHE A 237 9.24 6.06 -5.57
N LEU A 238 9.61 6.68 -4.44
CA LEU A 238 10.75 6.24 -3.64
C LEU A 238 10.47 4.87 -3.00
N ALA A 239 9.28 4.65 -2.42
CA ALA A 239 8.91 3.35 -1.86
C ALA A 239 8.94 2.23 -2.91
N ALA A 240 8.39 2.48 -4.10
CA ALA A 240 8.41 1.52 -5.20
C ALA A 240 9.82 1.27 -5.73
N LEU A 241 10.64 2.31 -5.89
CA LEU A 241 12.01 2.20 -6.38
C LEU A 241 12.88 1.39 -5.41
N PHE A 242 12.93 1.79 -4.14
CA PHE A 242 13.78 1.12 -3.15
C PHE A 242 13.21 -0.25 -2.75
N GLY A 243 11.89 -0.40 -2.69
CA GLY A 243 11.25 -1.70 -2.48
C GLY A 243 11.56 -2.69 -3.60
N TYR A 244 11.44 -2.27 -4.87
CA TYR A 244 11.81 -3.10 -6.02
C TYR A 244 13.31 -3.43 -6.04
N LEU A 245 14.17 -2.44 -5.83
CA LEU A 245 15.62 -2.67 -5.80
C LEU A 245 16.10 -3.56 -4.64
N THR A 246 15.26 -3.80 -3.63
CA THR A 246 15.63 -4.68 -2.50
C THR A 246 15.44 -6.16 -2.85
N PHE A 247 14.39 -6.51 -3.61
CA PHE A 247 14.05 -7.92 -3.89
C PHE A 247 13.99 -8.28 -5.38
N TYR A 248 14.11 -7.30 -6.28
CA TYR A 248 14.08 -7.45 -7.74
C TYR A 248 12.88 -8.28 -8.23
N GLY A 249 13.12 -9.44 -8.85
CA GLY A 249 12.07 -10.31 -9.39
C GLY A 249 11.28 -11.09 -8.33
N ARG A 250 11.66 -11.03 -7.05
CA ARG A 250 11.04 -11.81 -5.95
C ARG A 250 10.08 -10.97 -5.08
N VAL A 251 9.68 -9.78 -5.52
CA VAL A 251 8.73 -8.90 -4.79
C VAL A 251 7.32 -9.50 -4.83
N GLU A 252 6.69 -9.66 -3.66
CA GLU A 252 5.28 -10.04 -3.58
C GLU A 252 4.34 -8.84 -3.68
N SER A 253 3.02 -9.10 -3.78
CA SER A 253 2.00 -8.04 -3.81
C SER A 253 2.03 -7.14 -2.57
N GLU A 254 2.47 -7.69 -1.43
CA GLU A 254 2.68 -6.96 -0.18
C GLU A 254 4.17 -6.89 0.14
N LEU A 255 4.72 -5.68 0.18
CA LEU A 255 6.15 -5.47 0.40
C LEU A 255 6.58 -5.98 1.79
N LEU A 256 5.76 -5.74 2.82
CA LEU A 256 6.05 -6.17 4.19
C LEU A 256 6.10 -7.70 4.33
N HIS A 257 5.28 -8.42 3.57
CA HIS A 257 5.31 -9.88 3.56
C HIS A 257 6.63 -10.41 3.00
N THR A 258 7.13 -9.77 1.95
CA THR A 258 8.44 -10.10 1.36
C THR A 258 9.57 -9.93 2.38
N TYR A 259 9.58 -8.84 3.17
CA TYR A 259 10.56 -8.63 4.24
C TYR A 259 10.54 -9.74 5.30
N ASN A 260 9.35 -10.20 5.71
CA ASN A 260 9.22 -11.25 6.73
C ASN A 260 9.69 -12.63 6.26
N LYS A 261 9.64 -12.92 4.96
CA LYS A 261 10.20 -14.17 4.42
C LYS A 261 11.72 -14.20 4.48
N VAL A 262 12.35 -13.03 4.40
CA VAL A 262 13.80 -12.89 4.39
C VAL A 262 14.35 -12.80 5.82
N ASP A 263 13.73 -11.99 6.67
CA ASP A 263 14.10 -11.87 8.08
C ASP A 263 12.83 -11.67 8.95
N PRO A 264 12.28 -12.75 9.54
CA PRO A 264 11.05 -12.66 10.32
C PRO A 264 11.26 -11.95 11.67
N PHE A 265 12.45 -11.97 12.27
CA PHE A 265 12.68 -11.47 13.63
C PHE A 265 13.25 -10.05 13.69
N ASP A 266 13.26 -9.36 12.55
CA ASP A 266 13.76 -8.00 12.44
C ASP A 266 12.88 -6.97 13.17
N VAL A 267 13.41 -6.43 14.27
CA VAL A 267 12.74 -5.45 15.11
C VAL A 267 12.32 -4.20 14.31
N LEU A 268 13.11 -3.77 13.32
CA LEU A 268 12.77 -2.60 12.50
C LEU A 268 11.49 -2.87 11.69
N ILE A 269 11.41 -4.03 11.03
CA ILE A 269 10.26 -4.42 10.21
C ILE A 269 9.03 -4.64 11.09
N LEU A 270 9.19 -5.18 12.30
CA LEU A 270 8.12 -5.27 13.29
C LEU A 270 7.56 -3.88 13.64
N CYS A 271 8.42 -2.92 13.97
CA CYS A 271 7.99 -1.55 14.25
C CYS A 271 7.26 -0.93 13.05
N VAL A 272 7.74 -1.15 11.84
CA VAL A 272 7.10 -0.66 10.60
C VAL A 272 5.72 -1.28 10.40
N ARG A 273 5.57 -2.59 10.61
CA ARG A 273 4.28 -3.30 10.53
C ARG A 273 3.26 -2.72 11.50
N VAL A 274 3.66 -2.53 12.76
CA VAL A 274 2.81 -1.91 13.79
C VAL A 274 2.45 -0.48 13.40
N ALA A 275 3.39 0.30 12.85
CA ALA A 275 3.12 1.67 12.39
C ALA A 275 2.10 1.71 11.24
N VAL A 276 2.25 0.84 10.23
CA VAL A 276 1.33 0.75 9.09
C VAL A 276 -0.05 0.28 9.55
N LEU A 277 -0.12 -0.74 10.41
CA LEU A 277 -1.39 -1.22 10.99
C LEU A 277 -2.11 -0.13 11.77
N THR A 278 -1.37 0.65 12.58
CA THR A 278 -1.94 1.76 13.34
C THR A 278 -2.43 2.86 12.40
N ALA A 279 -1.65 3.23 11.39
CA ALA A 279 -2.03 4.23 10.39
C ALA A 279 -3.29 3.83 9.61
N VAL A 280 -3.38 2.59 9.17
CA VAL A 280 -4.56 2.05 8.47
C VAL A 280 -5.78 2.05 9.39
N THR A 281 -5.63 1.58 10.63
CA THR A 281 -6.73 1.53 11.62
C THR A 281 -7.27 2.93 11.94
N LEU A 282 -6.41 3.94 12.04
CA LEU A 282 -6.80 5.34 12.26
C LEU A 282 -7.47 5.97 11.03
N THR A 283 -7.21 5.45 9.83
CA THR A 283 -7.77 5.98 8.58
C THR A 283 -9.20 5.46 8.33
N VAL A 284 -9.55 4.27 8.83
CA VAL A 284 -10.88 3.65 8.63
C VAL A 284 -12.03 4.56 9.10
N PRO A 285 -12.03 5.14 10.32
CA PRO A 285 -13.10 6.04 10.75
C PRO A 285 -13.24 7.26 9.85
N ILE A 286 -12.12 7.80 9.35
CA ILE A 286 -12.10 9.02 8.52
C ILE A 286 -12.95 8.83 7.26
N VAL A 287 -12.78 7.70 6.58
CA VAL A 287 -13.49 7.41 5.32
C VAL A 287 -14.96 7.05 5.57
N LEU A 288 -15.29 6.56 6.76
CA LEU A 288 -16.68 6.24 7.15
C LEU A 288 -17.52 7.48 7.50
N PHE A 289 -16.89 8.61 7.83
CA PHE A 289 -17.60 9.87 8.07
C PHE A 289 -17.73 10.63 6.75
N PRO A 290 -18.89 10.58 6.06
CA PRO A 290 -19.13 11.46 4.93
C PRO A 290 -19.11 12.91 5.41
N VAL A 291 -18.18 13.70 4.86
CA VAL A 291 -18.08 15.16 5.05
C VAL A 291 -19.14 15.87 4.23
#